data_AF-A0A401PUQ7-F1
#
_entry.id   AF-A0A401PUQ7-F1
#
_cell.length_a   1.000
_cell.length_b   1.000
_cell.length_c   1.000
_cell.angle_alpha   90.00
_cell.angle_beta   90.00
_cell.angle_gamma   90.00
#
_symmetry.space_group_name_H-M   'P 1'
#
loop_
_entity.id
_entity.type
_entity.pdbx_description
1 polymer ?
#
loop_
_entity_poly.entity_id
_entity_poly.type
_entity_poly.pdbx_seq_one_letter_code
_entity_poly.pdbx_strand_id
1 'polypeptide(L)'
;KEVMEWDRKLNLMAQTIEEWMICQRNWLYLNPIFQAPDIQRQLPAETKLFAQIDAAWNELLMRVQSNTNILKSTTAAGVLELLQTTNANLEKILKCLEDYLEAKRISFPRFYFLSNNELLDILSQSRSPDAIRVRRTNRRLRVN
;
A
#
# COMPACT_ATOMS: atom_id res chain seq x y z
N LYS A 1 -12.34 -35.64 -19.86
CA LYS A 1 -12.46 -35.39 -18.39
C LYS A 1 -11.25 -34.62 -17.87
N GLU A 2 -10.02 -35.07 -18.15
CA GLU A 2 -8.80 -34.36 -17.74
C GLU A 2 -8.68 -32.92 -18.28
N VAL A 3 -9.06 -32.66 -19.53
CA VAL A 3 -9.01 -31.31 -20.13
C VAL A 3 -9.86 -30.29 -19.34
N MET A 4 -11.06 -30.67 -18.90
CA MET A 4 -11.93 -29.77 -18.11
C MET A 4 -11.36 -29.53 -16.70
N GLU A 5 -10.68 -30.52 -16.13
CA GLU A 5 -10.07 -30.40 -14.81
C GLU A 5 -8.86 -29.44 -14.84
N TRP A 6 -8.03 -29.55 -15.88
CA TRP A 6 -6.94 -28.64 -16.13
C TRP A 6 -7.43 -27.22 -16.41
N ASP A 7 -8.48 -27.07 -17.22
CA ASP A 7 -9.10 -25.77 -17.47
C ASP A 7 -9.57 -25.11 -16.16
N ARG A 8 -10.24 -25.84 -15.28
CA ARG A 8 -10.65 -25.32 -13.96
C ARG A 8 -9.46 -24.91 -13.09
N LYS A 9 -8.40 -25.72 -13.05
CA LYS A 9 -7.19 -25.46 -12.26
C LYS A 9 -6.43 -24.23 -12.77
N LEU A 10 -6.31 -24.09 -14.10
CA LEU A 10 -5.63 -22.96 -14.74
C LEU A 10 -6.42 -21.67 -14.56
N ASN A 11 -7.75 -21.71 -14.71
CA ASN A 11 -8.61 -20.55 -14.47
C ASN A 11 -8.52 -20.08 -13.00
N LEU A 12 -8.56 -21.01 -12.04
CA LEU A 12 -8.39 -20.67 -10.63
C LEU A 12 -7.01 -20.06 -10.34
N MET A 13 -5.95 -20.63 -10.93
CA MET A 13 -4.60 -20.10 -10.81
C MET A 13 -4.50 -18.69 -11.37
N ALA A 14 -5.06 -18.44 -12.56
CA ALA A 14 -5.04 -17.13 -13.21
C ALA A 14 -5.72 -16.06 -12.33
N GLN A 15 -6.93 -16.35 -11.82
CA GLN A 15 -7.65 -15.45 -10.91
C GLN A 15 -6.85 -15.18 -9.64
N THR A 16 -6.25 -16.22 -9.05
CA THR A 16 -5.45 -16.07 -7.83
C THR A 16 -4.21 -15.20 -8.06
N ILE A 17 -3.56 -15.34 -9.20
CA ILE A 17 -2.39 -14.51 -9.57
C ILE A 17 -2.81 -13.06 -9.80
N GLU A 18 -3.96 -12.83 -10.43
CA GLU A 18 -4.46 -11.46 -10.65
C GLU A 18 -4.73 -10.74 -9.32
N GLU A 19 -5.46 -11.39 -8.41
CA GLU A 19 -5.70 -10.88 -7.05
C GLU A 19 -4.38 -10.67 -6.28
N TRP A 20 -3.43 -11.58 -6.43
CA TRP A 20 -2.10 -11.46 -5.83
C TRP A 20 -1.36 -10.22 -6.31
N MET A 21 -1.36 -9.96 -7.62
CA MET A 21 -0.67 -8.81 -8.20
C MET A 21 -1.26 -7.48 -7.73
N ILE A 22 -2.60 -7.43 -7.57
CA ILE A 22 -3.29 -6.27 -7.00
C ILE A 22 -2.85 -6.06 -5.54
N CYS A 23 -2.87 -7.14 -4.73
CA CYS A 23 -2.46 -7.09 -3.33
C CYS A 23 -1.03 -6.61 -3.18
N GLN A 24 -0.11 -7.19 -3.95
CA GLN A 24 1.31 -6.84 -3.92
C GLN A 24 1.53 -5.36 -4.27
N ARG A 25 0.87 -4.86 -5.33
CA ARG A 25 1.00 -3.46 -5.76
C ARG A 25 0.52 -2.50 -4.67
N ASN A 26 -0.66 -2.76 -4.11
CA ASN A 26 -1.25 -1.91 -3.07
C ASN A 26 -0.43 -1.97 -1.77
N TRP A 27 0.03 -3.15 -1.38
CA TRP A 27 0.89 -3.34 -0.22
C TRP A 27 2.23 -2.61 -0.38
N LEU A 28 2.90 -2.71 -1.53
CA LEU A 28 4.16 -2.00 -1.79
C LEU A 28 4.02 -0.48 -1.71
N TYR A 29 2.87 0.06 -2.14
CA TYR A 29 2.58 1.49 -2.02
C TYR A 29 2.33 1.92 -0.58
N LEU A 30 1.52 1.16 0.15
CA LEU A 30 1.11 1.49 1.53
C LEU A 30 2.19 1.23 2.57
N ASN A 31 3.04 0.22 2.37
CA ASN A 31 4.06 -0.19 3.34
C ASN A 31 4.97 0.96 3.81
N PRO A 32 5.67 1.71 2.93
CA PRO A 32 6.52 2.82 3.38
C PRO A 32 5.73 3.95 4.04
N ILE A 33 4.47 4.15 3.64
CA ILE A 33 3.59 5.21 4.17
C ILE A 33 3.19 4.88 5.62
N PHE A 34 2.75 3.65 5.87
CA PHE A 34 2.32 3.21 7.19
C PHE A 34 3.48 2.87 8.13
N GLN A 35 4.71 2.79 7.64
CA GLN A 35 5.91 2.77 8.50
C GLN A 35 6.27 4.16 9.06
N ALA A 36 5.77 5.26 8.46
CA ALA A 36 6.05 6.60 8.95
C ALA A 36 5.37 6.85 10.31
N PRO A 37 6.10 7.19 11.40
CA PRO A 37 5.53 7.34 12.75
C PRO A 37 4.44 8.41 12.83
N ASP A 38 4.51 9.45 11.99
CA ASP A 38 3.50 10.49 11.95
C ASP A 38 2.19 10.01 11.33
N ILE A 39 2.23 9.18 10.28
CA ILE A 39 1.02 8.56 9.71
C ILE A 39 0.40 7.60 10.71
N GLN A 40 1.20 6.78 11.40
CA GLN A 40 0.70 5.86 12.43
C GLN A 40 -0.08 6.56 13.54
N ARG A 41 0.36 7.77 13.92
CA ARG A 41 -0.31 8.59 14.93
C ARG A 41 -1.60 9.23 14.43
N GLN A 42 -1.67 9.58 13.14
CA GLN A 42 -2.84 10.23 12.54
C GLN A 42 -3.92 9.21 12.14
N LEU A 43 -3.52 8.01 11.70
CA LEU A 43 -4.38 6.93 11.22
C LEU A 43 -4.14 5.63 12.01
N PRO A 44 -4.43 5.60 13.33
CA PRO A 44 -4.10 4.45 14.18
C PRO A 44 -4.95 3.21 13.88
N ALA A 45 -6.21 3.39 13.46
CA ALA A 45 -7.10 2.28 13.14
C ALA A 45 -6.64 1.56 11.86
N GLU A 46 -6.32 2.34 10.83
CA GLU A 46 -5.82 1.87 9.54
C GLU A 46 -4.43 1.24 9.70
N THR A 47 -3.58 1.80 10.56
CA THR A 47 -2.27 1.22 10.89
C THR A 47 -2.41 -0.17 11.49
N LYS A 48 -3.35 -0.35 12.43
CA LYS A 48 -3.61 -1.66 13.05
C LYS A 48 -4.14 -2.66 12.02
N LEU A 49 -5.02 -2.21 11.12
CA LEU A 49 -5.53 -3.06 10.04
C LEU A 49 -4.42 -3.43 9.04
N PHE A 50 -3.58 -2.46 8.66
CA PHE A 50 -2.44 -2.70 7.77
C PHE A 50 -1.45 -3.69 8.38
N ALA A 51 -1.17 -3.62 9.69
CA ALA A 51 -0.30 -4.58 10.36
C ALA A 51 -0.84 -6.02 10.33
N GLN A 52 -2.17 -6.21 10.39
CA GLN A 52 -2.79 -7.52 10.23
C GLN A 52 -2.62 -8.05 8.80
N ILE A 53 -2.83 -7.18 7.81
CA ILE A 53 -2.62 -7.51 6.40
C ILE A 53 -1.16 -7.85 6.13
N ASP A 54 -0.22 -7.07 6.68
CA ASP A 54 1.21 -7.29 6.52
C ASP A 54 1.65 -8.65 7.08
N ALA A 55 1.16 -9.02 8.27
CA ALA A 55 1.42 -10.34 8.84
C ALA A 55 0.88 -11.47 7.94
N ALA A 56 -0.37 -11.36 7.48
CA ALA A 56 -0.99 -12.36 6.60
C ALA A 56 -0.28 -12.46 5.24
N TRP A 57 0.14 -11.32 4.68
CA TRP A 57 0.87 -11.26 3.41
C TRP A 57 2.26 -11.90 3.54
N ASN A 58 2.99 -11.62 4.62
CA ASN A 58 4.29 -12.24 4.87
C ASN A 58 4.19 -13.75 5.10
N GLU A 59 3.17 -14.22 5.83
CA GLU A 59 2.91 -15.66 6.00
C GLU A 59 2.64 -16.33 4.64
N LEU A 60 1.83 -15.69 3.79
CA LEU A 60 1.54 -16.16 2.45
C LEU A 60 2.80 -16.22 1.57
N LEU A 61 3.66 -15.18 1.63
CA LEU A 61 4.94 -15.15 0.92
C LEU A 61 5.87 -16.28 1.36
N MET A 62 5.99 -16.54 2.67
CA MET A 62 6.78 -17.65 3.21
C MET A 62 6.25 -18.99 2.71
N ARG A 63 4.92 -19.17 2.70
CA ARG A 63 4.28 -20.39 2.20
C ARG A 63 4.57 -20.63 0.72
N VAL A 64 4.51 -19.58 -0.11
CA VAL A 64 4.85 -19.67 -1.54
C VAL A 64 6.34 -19.92 -1.73
N GLN A 65 7.22 -19.27 -0.96
CA GLN A 65 8.66 -19.50 -1.04
C GLN A 65 9.04 -20.95 -0.69
N SER A 66 8.35 -21.56 0.29
CA SER A 66 8.57 -22.95 0.68
C SER A 66 8.07 -23.97 -0.37
N ASN A 67 7.15 -23.58 -1.25
CA ASN A 67 6.55 -24.44 -2.27
C ASN A 67 6.77 -23.84 -3.67
N THR A 68 7.83 -24.28 -4.35
CA THR A 68 8.15 -23.84 -5.73
C THR A 68 7.10 -24.22 -6.78
N ASN A 69 6.14 -25.09 -6.44
CA ASN A 69 5.04 -25.43 -7.33
C ASN A 69 3.93 -24.38 -7.23
N ILE A 70 4.01 -23.38 -8.11
CA ILE A 70 3.05 -22.28 -8.16
C ILE A 70 1.60 -22.77 -8.31
N LEU A 71 1.36 -23.82 -9.11
CA LEU A 71 0.02 -24.38 -9.31
C LEU A 71 -0.55 -24.88 -7.98
N LYS A 72 0.23 -25.57 -7.16
CA LYS A 72 -0.22 -26.06 -5.84
C LYS A 72 -0.42 -24.91 -4.84
N SER A 73 0.42 -23.89 -4.90
CA SER A 73 0.35 -22.73 -4.00
C SER A 73 -0.84 -21.82 -4.33
N THR A 74 -1.15 -21.61 -5.60
CA THR A 74 -2.29 -20.78 -6.05
C THR A 74 -3.62 -21.51 -6.02
N THR A 75 -3.64 -22.83 -6.22
CA THR A 75 -4.88 -23.64 -6.13
C THR A 75 -5.16 -24.16 -4.72
N ALA A 76 -4.33 -23.79 -3.74
CA ALA A 76 -4.58 -24.14 -2.35
C ALA A 76 -5.89 -23.52 -1.86
N ALA A 77 -6.69 -24.32 -1.15
CA ALA A 77 -7.99 -23.90 -0.66
C ALA A 77 -7.86 -22.65 0.22
N GLY A 78 -8.74 -21.67 0.00
CA GLY A 78 -8.81 -20.43 0.77
C GLY A 78 -7.81 -19.33 0.38
N VAL A 79 -6.84 -19.59 -0.50
CA VAL A 79 -5.86 -18.55 -0.89
C VAL A 79 -6.53 -17.43 -1.69
N LEU A 80 -7.39 -17.75 -2.66
CA LEU A 80 -8.13 -16.76 -3.43
C LEU A 80 -9.02 -15.89 -2.53
N GLU A 81 -9.79 -16.51 -1.64
CA GLU A 81 -10.69 -15.80 -0.71
C GLU A 81 -9.92 -14.90 0.26
N LEU A 82 -8.77 -15.37 0.75
CA LEU A 82 -7.86 -14.58 1.59
C LEU A 82 -7.34 -13.36 0.83
N LEU A 83 -6.89 -13.53 -0.42
CA LEU A 83 -6.39 -12.44 -1.25
C LEU A 83 -7.49 -11.42 -1.55
N GLN A 84 -8.70 -11.87 -1.91
CA GLN A 84 -9.84 -10.99 -2.15
C GLN A 84 -10.23 -10.19 -0.91
N THR A 85 -10.26 -10.84 0.26
CA THR A 85 -10.51 -10.17 1.54
C THR A 85 -9.42 -9.16 1.87
N THR A 86 -8.16 -9.51 1.62
CA THR A 86 -7.01 -8.64 1.83
C THR A 86 -7.05 -7.44 0.91
N ASN A 87 -7.36 -7.63 -0.37
CA ASN A 87 -7.54 -6.56 -1.35
C ASN A 87 -8.65 -5.60 -0.95
N ALA A 88 -9.81 -6.11 -0.54
CA ALA A 88 -10.91 -5.28 -0.06
C ALA A 88 -10.52 -4.44 1.18
N ASN A 89 -9.68 -4.98 2.08
CA ASN A 89 -9.17 -4.22 3.21
C ASN A 89 -8.10 -3.19 2.81
N LEU A 90 -7.22 -3.51 1.87
CA LEU A 90 -6.24 -2.58 1.30
C LEU A 90 -6.94 -1.42 0.60
N GLU A 91 -8.03 -1.67 -0.14
CA GLU A 91 -8.83 -0.62 -0.78
C GLU A 91 -9.47 0.32 0.24
N LYS A 92 -9.98 -0.20 1.36
CA LYS A 92 -10.50 0.64 2.46
C LYS A 92 -9.40 1.54 3.02
N ILE A 93 -8.21 0.99 3.26
CA ILE A 93 -7.06 1.74 3.77
C ILE A 93 -6.65 2.84 2.77
N LEU A 94 -6.58 2.51 1.48
CA LEU A 94 -6.28 3.47 0.42
C LEU A 94 -7.28 4.62 0.41
N LYS A 95 -8.58 4.31 0.47
CA LYS A 95 -9.63 5.33 0.51
C LYS A 95 -9.50 6.24 1.73
N CYS A 96 -9.29 5.67 2.92
CA CYS A 96 -9.09 6.46 4.14
C CYS A 96 -7.84 7.35 4.06
N LEU A 97 -6.77 6.87 3.42
CA LEU A 97 -5.56 7.66 3.18
C LEU A 97 -5.83 8.82 2.21
N GLU A 98 -6.57 8.59 1.13
CA GLU A 98 -6.97 9.63 0.18
C GLU A 98 -7.84 10.70 0.84
N ASP A 99 -8.85 10.30 1.61
CA ASP A 99 -9.72 11.20 2.36
C ASP A 99 -8.92 12.06 3.36
N TYR A 100 -7.92 11.45 4.03
CA TYR A 100 -6.99 12.16 4.91
C TYR A 100 -6.15 13.21 4.16
N LEU A 101 -5.60 12.85 3.00
CA LEU A 101 -4.81 13.77 2.17
C LEU A 101 -5.66 14.93 1.65
N GLU A 102 -6.91 14.66 1.25
CA GLU A 102 -7.83 15.68 0.77
C GLU A 102 -8.23 16.65 1.89
N ALA A 103 -8.49 16.15 3.11
CA ALA A 103 -8.72 17.01 4.27
C ALA A 103 -7.54 17.97 4.55
N LYS A 104 -6.30 17.51 4.33
CA LYS A 104 -5.10 18.36 4.42
C LYS A 104 -5.03 19.39 3.30
N ARG A 105 -5.46 19.04 2.08
CA ARG A 105 -5.52 19.99 0.94
C ARG A 105 -6.55 21.09 1.14
N ILE A 106 -7.72 20.76 1.66
CA ILE A 106 -8.76 21.76 1.99
C ILE A 106 -8.24 22.74 3.05
N SER A 107 -7.53 22.24 4.06
CA SER A 107 -6.95 23.06 5.13
C SER A 107 -5.81 23.97 4.63
N PHE A 108 -5.07 23.53 3.62
CA PHE A 108 -3.95 24.29 3.04
C PHE A 108 -4.01 24.24 1.49
N PRO A 109 -4.72 25.18 0.84
CA PRO A 109 -4.96 25.14 -0.61
C PRO A 109 -3.69 25.09 -1.49
N ARG A 110 -2.53 25.45 -0.96
CA ARG A 110 -1.24 25.30 -1.66
C ARG A 110 -0.83 23.83 -1.89
N PHE A 111 -1.40 22.89 -1.14
CA PHE A 111 -1.12 21.45 -1.30
C PHE A 111 -1.82 20.82 -2.52
N TYR A 112 -2.75 21.53 -3.18
CA TYR A 112 -3.30 21.08 -4.46
C TYR A 112 -2.27 21.03 -5.59
N PHE A 113 -1.16 21.78 -5.47
CA PHE A 113 -0.07 21.75 -6.45
C PHE A 113 0.91 20.60 -6.25
N LEU A 114 0.72 19.77 -5.23
CA LEU A 114 1.60 18.65 -4.89
C LEU A 114 0.94 17.32 -5.23
N SER A 115 1.74 16.39 -5.76
CA SER A 115 1.35 14.98 -5.87
C SER A 115 1.14 14.36 -4.47
N ASN A 116 0.41 13.24 -4.39
CA ASN A 116 0.17 12.55 -3.13
C ASN A 116 1.50 12.15 -2.44
N ASN A 117 2.49 11.71 -3.22
CA ASN A 117 3.81 11.34 -2.70
C ASN A 117 4.56 12.54 -2.13
N GLU A 118 4.59 13.68 -2.85
CA GLU A 118 5.23 14.90 -2.33
C GLU A 118 4.51 15.45 -1.09
N LEU A 119 3.19 15.33 -1.04
CA LEU A 119 2.41 15.73 0.13
C LEU A 119 2.72 14.84 1.34
N LEU A 120 2.79 13.52 1.14
CA LEU A 120 3.19 12.57 2.19
C LEU A 120 4.61 12.81 2.69
N ASP A 121 5.55 13.12 1.79
CA ASP A 121 6.94 13.46 2.15
C ASP A 121 7.01 14.74 3.00
N ILE A 122 6.24 15.77 2.65
CA ILE A 122 6.19 17.01 3.44
C ILE A 122 5.52 16.76 4.79
N LEU A 123 4.46 15.97 4.84
CA LEU A 123 3.76 15.64 6.09
C LEU A 123 4.66 14.84 7.04
N SER A 124 5.44 13.88 6.52
CA SER A 124 6.37 13.07 7.33
C SER A 124 7.58 13.85 7.86
N GLN A 125 7.98 14.94 7.19
CA GLN A 125 9.11 15.80 7.62
C GLN A 125 8.69 17.00 8.49
N SER A 126 7.39 17.29 8.58
CA SER A 126 6.86 18.54 9.15
C SER A 126 7.05 18.73 10.67
N ARG A 127 7.56 17.72 11.40
CA ARG A 127 7.94 17.88 12.82
C ARG A 127 9.28 18.56 13.05
N SER A 128 10.08 18.82 12.02
CA SER A 128 11.34 19.59 12.12
C SER A 128 11.13 21.01 11.59
N PRO A 129 11.05 22.04 12.47
CA PRO A 129 10.79 23.44 12.08
C PRO A 129 11.79 24.03 11.07
N ASP A 130 12.94 23.40 10.89
CA ASP A 130 14.03 23.88 10.02
C ASP A 130 13.84 23.51 8.53
N ALA A 131 13.12 22.44 8.19
CA ALA A 131 12.98 22.00 6.79
C ALA A 131 12.11 22.94 5.95
N ILE A 132 11.12 23.59 6.59
CA ILE A 132 10.18 24.50 5.93
C ILE A 132 10.86 25.85 5.59
N ARG A 133 12.00 26.17 6.23
CA ARG A 133 12.72 27.44 6.05
C ARG A 133 13.77 27.42 4.93
N VAL A 134 14.27 26.24 4.53
CA VAL A 134 15.39 26.14 3.56
C VAL A 134 14.99 26.43 2.11
N ARG A 135 13.70 26.25 1.73
CA ARG A 135 13.25 26.56 0.35
C ARG A 135 13.14 28.06 0.02
N ARG A 136 13.19 28.96 1.01
CA ARG A 136 13.17 30.42 0.78
C ARG A 136 14.55 31.07 0.74
N THR A 137 15.59 30.43 1.26
CA THR A 137 16.93 31.04 1.38
C THR A 137 17.80 30.84 0.13
N ASN A 138 17.57 29.77 -0.65
CA ASN A 138 18.41 29.45 -1.82
C ASN A 138 18.11 30.26 -3.10
N ARG A 139 17.18 31.21 -3.08
CA ARG A 139 16.95 32.15 -4.20
C ARG A 139 17.68 33.49 -4.07
N ARG A 140 18.44 33.71 -2.99
CA ARG A 140 19.17 34.99 -2.75
C ARG A 140 20.70 34.89 -2.84
N LEU A 141 21.28 33.74 -3.16
CA LEU A 141 22.75 33.58 -3.23
C LEU A 141 23.29 33.24 -4.64
N ARG A 142 22.54 33.56 -5.70
CA ARG A 142 23.05 33.54 -7.09
C ARG A 142 22.87 34.90 -7.77
N VAL A 143 23.34 35.96 -7.12
CA VAL A 143 23.71 37.21 -7.80
C VAL A 143 24.90 37.79 -7.05
N ASN A 144 26.08 37.36 -7.45
CA ASN A 144 27.35 38.09 -7.42
C ASN A 144 28.31 37.35 -8.34
#